data_AF-A0A934D908-F1
#
_entry.id   AF-A0A934D908-F1
#
_cell.length_a   1.000
_cell.length_b   1.000
_cell.length_c   1.000
_cell.angle_alpha   90.00
_cell.angle_beta   90.00
_cell.angle_gamma   90.00
#
_symmetry.space_group_name_H-M   'P 1'
#
loop_
_entity.id
_entity.type
_entity.pdbx_description
1 polymer ?
#
loop_
_entity_poly.entity_id
_entity_poly.type
_entity_poly.pdbx_seq_one_letter_code
_entity_poly.pdbx_strand_id
1 'polypeptide(L)' 'MRRPSYIVLIIAVLLTATAEAQFYYFGRNKVQYTDFEWHVLKTLHFDIYYYP' A
#
# COMPACT_ATOMS: atom_id res chain seq x y z
N MET A 1 -46.31 -1.38 -12.12
CA MET A 1 -45.09 -1.89 -11.45
C MET A 1 -43.90 -1.70 -12.37
N ARG A 2 -43.19 -0.57 -12.25
CA ARG A 2 -42.02 -0.27 -13.09
C ARG A 2 -40.84 -1.06 -12.51
N ARG A 3 -40.39 -2.10 -13.23
CA ARG A 3 -39.26 -2.94 -12.81
C ARG A 3 -38.00 -2.05 -12.75
N PRO A 4 -37.40 -1.78 -11.58
CA PRO A 4 -36.13 -1.10 -11.52
C PRO A 4 -35.03 -2.15 -11.72
N SER A 5 -34.99 -2.79 -12.88
CA SER A 5 -34.15 -3.98 -13.08
C SER A 5 -32.73 -3.63 -13.52
N TYR A 6 -32.56 -2.67 -14.43
CA TYR A 6 -31.25 -2.36 -15.01
C TYR A 6 -30.45 -1.33 -14.22
N ILE A 7 -31.11 -0.32 -13.67
CA ILE A 7 -30.44 0.71 -12.84
C ILE A 7 -29.87 0.09 -11.57
N VAL A 8 -30.64 -0.77 -10.91
CA VAL A 8 -30.18 -1.49 -9.71
C VAL A 8 -29.01 -2.40 -10.03
N LEU A 9 -29.04 -3.08 -11.18
CA LEU A 9 -27.94 -3.94 -11.64
C LEU A 9 -26.67 -3.12 -11.92
N ILE A 10 -26.80 -1.98 -12.60
CA ILE A 10 -25.67 -1.08 -12.89
C ILE A 10 -25.05 -0.55 -11.60
N ILE A 11 -25.88 -0.12 -10.64
CA ILE A 11 -25.41 0.34 -9.32
C ILE A 11 -24.70 -0.80 -8.58
N ALA A 12 -25.23 -2.01 -8.61
CA ALA A 12 -24.60 -3.17 -7.97
C ALA A 12 -23.21 -3.47 -8.56
N VAL A 13 -23.05 -3.39 -9.89
CA VAL A 13 -21.75 -3.59 -10.55
C VAL A 13 -20.78 -2.47 -10.18
N LEU A 14 -21.21 -1.21 -10.18
CA LEU A 14 -20.35 -0.08 -9.80
C LEU A 14 -19.89 -0.15 -8.34
N LEU A 15 -20.70 -0.69 -7.43
CA LEU A 15 -20.35 -0.88 -6.02
C LEU A 15 -19.31 -1.98 -5.79
N THR A 16 -19.10 -2.90 -6.74
CA THR A 16 -18.05 -3.94 -6.63
C THR A 16 -16.65 -3.44 -7.00
N ALA A 17 -16.53 -2.24 -7.58
CA ALA A 17 -15.30 -1.80 -8.24
C ALA A 17 -14.14 -1.39 -7.31
N THR A 18 -14.27 -1.41 -5.97
CA THR A 18 -13.27 -0.77 -5.09
C THR A 18 -12.95 -1.50 -3.78
N ALA A 19 -13.09 -2.83 -3.71
CA ALA A 19 -12.76 -3.60 -2.50
C ALA A 19 -11.24 -3.88 -2.30
N GLU A 20 -10.39 -2.90 -2.62
CA GLU A 20 -8.92 -3.00 -2.53
C GLU A 20 -8.41 -3.25 -1.10
N ALA A 21 -9.17 -2.83 -0.09
CA ALA A 21 -8.79 -2.94 1.32
C ALA A 21 -8.75 -4.40 1.83
N GLN A 22 -9.34 -5.35 1.11
CA GLN A 22 -9.41 -6.77 1.52
C GLN A 22 -8.18 -7.57 1.09
N PHE A 23 -7.45 -7.11 0.06
CA PHE A 23 -6.30 -7.84 -0.49
C PHE A 23 -5.03 -7.70 0.36
N TYR A 24 -4.95 -6.69 1.22
CA TYR A 24 -3.81 -6.49 2.10
C TYR A 24 -4.18 -6.90 3.52
N TYR A 25 -3.60 -8.01 4.00
CA TYR A 25 -3.80 -8.49 5.37
C TYR A 25 -3.62 -7.37 6.41
N PHE A 26 -4.70 -7.05 7.11
CA PHE A 26 -4.71 -6.10 8.23
C PHE A 26 -3.87 -6.64 9.40
N GLY A 27 -3.28 -5.75 10.20
CA GLY A 27 -2.52 -6.13 11.40
C GLY A 27 -1.11 -6.65 11.15
N ARG A 28 -0.62 -6.61 9.90
CA ARG A 28 0.79 -6.87 9.60
C ARG A 28 1.54 -5.56 9.42
N ASN A 29 2.77 -5.49 9.94
CA ASN A 29 3.69 -4.43 9.56
C ASN A 29 4.01 -4.58 8.08
N LYS A 30 3.55 -3.64 7.26
CA LYS A 30 3.92 -3.57 5.84
C LYS A 30 5.41 -3.25 5.76
N VAL A 31 6.16 -4.00 4.94
CA VAL A 31 7.53 -3.63 4.61
C VAL A 31 7.46 -2.32 3.83
N GLN A 32 8.03 -1.27 4.40
CA GLN A 32 8.17 0.01 3.75
C GLN A 32 9.56 0.07 3.14
N TYR A 33 9.62 0.13 1.82
CA TYR A 33 10.87 0.40 1.12
C TYR A 33 11.10 1.91 1.15
N THR A 34 12.27 2.30 1.63
CA THR A 34 12.72 3.68 1.61
C THR A 34 14.08 3.69 0.95
N ASP A 35 14.26 4.59 -0.02
CA ASP A 35 15.57 4.88 -0.56
C ASP A 35 16.30 5.77 0.44
N PHE A 36 17.30 5.19 1.10
CA PHE A 36 18.13 5.90 2.06
C PHE A 36 19.41 6.37 1.36
N GLU A 37 19.67 7.67 1.43
CA GLU A 37 20.95 8.31 1.11
C GLU A 37 22.02 7.97 2.16
N TRP A 38 22.52 6.73 2.11
CA TRP A 38 23.52 6.27 3.07
C TRP A 38 24.84 7.02 2.92
N HIS A 39 25.39 7.41 4.05
CA HIS A 39 26.71 8.00 4.15
C HIS A 39 27.65 7.06 4.91
N VAL A 40 28.94 7.13 4.58
CA VAL A 40 29.98 6.31 5.22
C VAL A 40 31.07 7.21 5.79
N LEU A 41 31.26 7.13 7.11
CA LEU A 41 32.40 7.73 7.78
C LEU A 41 33.47 6.64 8.00
N LYS A 42 34.62 6.81 7.35
CA LYS A 42 35.76 5.90 7.44
C LYS A 42 36.55 6.14 8.73
N THR A 43 36.90 5.07 9.44
CA THR A 43 37.83 5.12 10.57
C THR A 43 39.02 4.17 10.32
N LEU A 44 39.97 4.11 11.25
CA LEU A 44 41.16 3.26 11.12
C LEU A 44 40.83 1.76 11.15
N HIS A 45 39.81 1.36 11.92
CA HIS A 45 39.51 -0.06 12.16
C HIS A 45 38.11 -0.49 11.72
N PHE A 46 37.19 0.45 11.49
CA PHE A 46 35.83 0.16 11.06
C PHE A 46 35.19 1.34 10.31
N ASP A 47 34.08 1.07 9.64
CA ASP A 47 33.29 2.08 8.96
C ASP A 47 31.98 2.32 9.72
N ILE A 48 31.55 3.58 9.78
CA ILE A 48 30.26 3.97 10.34
C ILE A 48 29.33 4.30 9.18
N TYR A 49 28.26 3.52 9.05
CA TYR A 49 27.19 3.72 8.09
C TYR A 49 26.05 4.48 8.78
N TYR A 50 25.61 5.60 8.22
CA TYR A 50 24.54 6.41 8.80
C TYR A 50 23.69 7.08 7.71
N TYR A 51 22.48 7.48 8.10
CA TYR A 51 21.52 8.25 7.30
C TYR A 51 20.96 9.38 8.19
N PRO A 52 20.83 10.65 7.72
CA PRO A 52 20.37 11.79 8.51
C PRO A 52 18.94 11.68 9.07
#